data_AF-T0HLD1-F1
#
_entry.id   AF-T0HLD1-F1
#
_cell.length_a   1.000
_cell.length_b   1.000
_cell.length_c   1.000
_cell.angle_alpha   90.00
_cell.angle_beta   90.00
_cell.angle_gamma   90.00
#
_symmetry.space_group_name_H-M   'P 1'
#
loop_
_entity.id
_entity.type
_entity.pdbx_description
1 polymer ?
#
loop_
_entity_poly.entity_id
_entity_poly.type
_entity_poly.pdbx_seq_one_letter_code
_entity_poly.pdbx_strand_id
1 'polypeptide(L)' 'MLEEIDLSYRVVPVDIFRGEQHAPKFKALYPNAKVPVIVDGDEIVFDSNAILLYLAEKTGRFGSDAMVPRGSLSAALL' A
#
# COMPACT_ATOMS: atom_id res chain seq x y z
N MET A 1 -11.13 -3.93 -1.24
CA MET A 1 -11.00 -2.48 -1.57
C MET A 1 -10.79 -2.26 -3.06
N LEU A 2 -9.72 -2.78 -3.70
CA LEU A 2 -9.51 -2.59 -5.15
C LEU A 2 -10.74 -2.93 -6.01
N GLU A 3 -11.39 -4.06 -5.73
CA GLU A 3 -12.68 -4.44 -6.36
C GLU A 3 -13.81 -3.45 -6.02
N GLU A 4 -13.97 -3.10 -4.74
CA GLU A 4 -15.02 -2.17 -4.25
C GLU A 4 -14.93 -0.78 -4.88
N ILE A 5 -13.73 -0.36 -5.32
CA ILE A 5 -13.49 0.96 -5.90
C ILE A 5 -13.45 0.95 -7.43
N ASP A 6 -13.63 -0.22 -8.04
CA ASP A 6 -13.64 -0.43 -9.50
C ASP A 6 -12.42 0.19 -10.21
N LEU A 7 -11.25 0.13 -9.56
CA LEU A 7 -10.00 0.55 -10.18
C LEU A 7 -9.48 -0.57 -11.07
N SER A 8 -9.05 -0.24 -12.29
CA SER A 8 -8.32 -1.21 -13.11
C SER A 8 -6.99 -1.55 -12.46
N TYR A 9 -6.73 -2.84 -12.28
CA TYR A 9 -5.50 -3.33 -11.68
C TYR A 9 -5.09 -4.67 -12.29
N ARG A 10 -3.82 -5.03 -12.12
CA ARG A 10 -3.30 -6.33 -12.50
C ARG A 10 -2.71 -7.02 -11.28
N VAL A 11 -3.20 -8.21 -10.97
CA VAL A 11 -2.58 -9.06 -9.95
C VAL A 11 -1.29 -9.65 -10.51
N VAL A 12 -0.19 -9.46 -9.78
CA VAL A 12 1.06 -10.18 -10.01
C VAL A 12 1.26 -11.11 -8.81
N PRO A 13 1.05 -12.43 -8.97
CA PRO A 13 1.23 -13.37 -7.87
C PRO A 13 2.70 -13.44 -7.46
N VAL A 14 2.93 -13.61 -6.16
CA VAL A 14 4.24 -13.84 -5.56
C VAL A 14 4.11 -15.06 -4.66
N ASP A 15 4.82 -16.14 -5.01
CA ASP A 15 4.81 -17.35 -4.20
C ASP A 15 5.72 -17.20 -2.98
N ILE A 16 5.09 -16.95 -1.82
CA ILE A 16 5.80 -16.74 -0.56
C ILE A 16 6.40 -18.01 0.02
N PHE A 17 5.85 -19.18 -0.33
CA PHE A 17 6.35 -20.48 0.12
C PHE A 17 7.61 -20.89 -0.65
N ARG A 18 7.73 -20.42 -1.89
CA ARG A 18 8.97 -20.53 -2.70
C ARG A 18 9.95 -19.39 -2.45
N GLY A 19 9.61 -18.41 -1.62
CA GLY A 19 10.49 -17.30 -1.25
C GLY A 19 10.67 -16.23 -2.33
N GLU A 20 9.74 -16.13 -3.31
CA GLU A 20 9.87 -15.19 -4.44
C GLU A 20 9.94 -13.71 -4.02
N GLN A 21 9.35 -13.36 -2.87
CA GLN A 21 9.44 -12.04 -2.25
C GLN A 21 10.87 -11.64 -1.88
N HIS A 22 11.79 -12.61 -1.73
CA HIS A 22 13.19 -12.34 -1.44
C HIS A 22 14.05 -12.13 -2.69
N ALA A 23 13.50 -12.37 -3.89
CA ALA A 23 14.21 -12.15 -5.14
C ALA A 23 14.61 -10.67 -5.29
N PRO A 24 15.77 -10.37 -5.92
CA PRO A 24 16.22 -8.99 -6.11
C PRO A 24 15.18 -8.07 -6.74
N LYS A 25 14.41 -8.58 -7.70
CA LYS A 25 13.31 -7.85 -8.37
C LYS A 25 12.23 -7.35 -7.40
N PHE A 26 11.87 -8.16 -6.39
CA PHE A 26 10.85 -7.78 -5.42
C PHE A 26 11.43 -6.88 -4.34
N LYS A 27 12.67 -7.16 -3.89
CA LYS A 27 13.38 -6.30 -2.93
C LYS A 27 13.66 -4.89 -3.45
N ALA A 28 13.78 -4.72 -4.77
CA ALA A 28 13.85 -3.41 -5.39
C ALA A 28 12.56 -2.59 -5.19
N LEU A 29 11.40 -3.25 -5.05
CA LEU A 29 10.14 -2.60 -4.71
C LEU A 29 10.00 -2.37 -3.20
N TYR A 30 10.28 -3.40 -2.40
CA TYR A 30 10.20 -3.32 -0.95
C TYR A 30 11.31 -4.13 -0.28
N PRO A 31 12.35 -3.47 0.29
CA PRO A 31 13.52 -4.16 0.85
C PRO A 31 13.20 -5.16 1.96
N ASN A 32 12.11 -4.95 2.70
CA ASN A 32 11.63 -5.85 3.75
C ASN A 32 11.05 -7.17 3.21
N ALA A 33 10.87 -7.30 1.89
CA ALA A 33 10.44 -8.51 1.22
C ALA A 33 9.13 -9.09 1.78
N LYS A 34 8.11 -8.24 1.94
CA LYS A 34 6.76 -8.66 2.34
C LYS A 34 5.73 -8.23 1.31
N VAL A 35 4.66 -9.01 1.20
CA VAL A 35 3.45 -8.66 0.47
C VAL A 35 2.40 -8.13 1.46
N PRO A 36 1.42 -7.31 1.04
CA PRO A 36 1.22 -6.78 -0.32
C PRO A 36 2.07 -5.53 -0.65
N VAL A 37 2.23 -5.26 -1.96
CA VAL A 37 2.83 -4.05 -2.54
C VAL A 37 1.98 -3.64 -3.76
N ILE A 38 1.69 -2.36 -3.90
CA ILE A 38 1.10 -1.75 -5.10
C ILE A 38 2.17 -0.92 -5.81
N VAL A 39 2.21 -1.03 -7.13
CA VAL A 39 2.96 -0.13 -8.01
C VAL A 39 1.94 0.65 -8.83
N ASP A 40 1.97 1.97 -8.73
CA ASP A 40 1.10 2.88 -9.45
C ASP A 40 1.93 4.01 -10.10
N GLY A 41 2.25 3.84 -11.38
CA GLY A 41 3.23 4.71 -12.03
C GLY A 41 4.59 4.63 -11.32
N ASP A 42 5.04 5.76 -10.79
CA ASP A 42 6.30 5.88 -10.04
C ASP A 42 6.12 5.63 -8.53
N GLU A 43 4.88 5.52 -8.04
CA GLU A 43 4.58 5.31 -6.63
C GLU A 43 4.62 3.82 -6.27
N ILE A 44 5.37 3.50 -5.21
CA ILE A 44 5.43 2.16 -4.63
C ILE A 44 4.88 2.24 -3.20
N VAL A 45 3.74 1.60 -2.98
CA VAL A 45 3.04 1.60 -1.68
C VAL A 45 3.02 0.19 -1.13
N PHE A 46 3.53 0.02 0.07
CA PHE A 46 3.60 -1.25 0.79
C PHE A 46 2.95 -1.09 2.17
N ASP A 47 2.72 -2.21 2.86
CA ASP A 47 1.87 -2.31 4.05
C ASP A 47 0.37 -2.21 3.71
N SER A 48 -0.41 -3.18 4.17
CA SER A 48 -1.83 -3.27 3.83
C SER A 48 -2.62 -2.05 4.31
N ASN A 49 -2.31 -1.50 5.48
CA ASN A 49 -3.04 -0.36 6.01
C ASN A 49 -2.69 0.93 5.24
N ALA A 50 -1.41 1.12 4.93
CA ALA A 50 -0.97 2.23 4.09
C ALA A 50 -1.57 2.16 2.68
N ILE A 51 -1.66 0.97 2.10
CA ILE A 51 -2.35 0.74 0.82
C ILE A 51 -3.83 1.15 0.90
N LEU A 52 -4.55 0.76 1.95
CA LEU A 52 -5.96 1.14 2.09
C LEU A 52 -6.13 2.66 2.19
N LEU A 53 -5.28 3.33 2.98
CA LEU A 53 -5.30 4.79 3.10
C LEU A 53 -4.97 5.48 1.79
N TYR A 54 -3.93 5.01 1.09
CA TYR A 54 -3.55 5.51 -0.23
C TYR A 54 -4.69 5.38 -1.24
N LEU A 55 -5.37 4.22 -1.29
CA LEU A 55 -6.51 4.01 -2.18
C LEU A 55 -7.71 4.89 -1.80
N ALA A 56 -7.95 5.12 -0.52
CA ALA A 56 -9.01 6.01 -0.04
C ALA A 56 -8.75 7.46 -0.47
N GLU A 57 -7.53 7.96 -0.23
CA GLU A 57 -7.11 9.31 -0.63
C GLU A 57 -7.14 9.48 -2.16
N LYS A 58 -6.57 8.53 -2.92
CA LYS A 58 -6.51 8.59 -4.38
C LYS A 58 -7.89 8.63 -5.03
N THR A 59 -8.86 7.93 -4.47
CA THR A 59 -10.21 7.84 -5.04
C THR A 59 -11.22 8.80 -4.43
N GLY A 60 -10.87 9.45 -3.30
CA GLY A 60 -11.82 10.24 -2.52
C GLY A 60 -12.95 9.41 -1.90
N ARG A 61 -12.78 8.08 -1.79
CA ARG A 61 -13.78 7.15 -1.26
C ARG A 61 -13.29 6.59 0.08
N PHE A 62 -14.21 6.26 0.99
CA PHE A 62 -13.91 5.65 2.30
C PHE A 62 -13.05 6.50 3.25
N GLY A 63 -12.69 7.74 2.89
CA GLY A 63 -12.17 8.72 3.83
C GLY A 63 -13.30 9.26 4.70
N SER A 64 -13.12 9.27 6.03
CA SER A 64 -13.90 10.16 6.88
C SER A 64 -13.36 11.58 6.72
N ASP A 65 -14.22 12.58 6.90
CA ASP A 65 -13.82 14.01 7.01
C ASP A 65 -12.79 14.26 8.14
N ALA A 66 -12.50 13.23 8.93
CA ALA A 66 -11.55 13.16 10.03
C ALA A 66 -10.25 12.42 9.67
N MET A 67 -9.87 12.34 8.40
CA MET A 67 -8.50 11.96 8.04
C MET A 67 -7.56 13.07 8.51
N VAL A 68 -7.09 12.95 9.74
CA VAL A 68 -6.08 13.80 10.39
C VAL A 68 -4.93 13.98 9.38
N PRO A 69 -4.70 15.20 8.84
CA PRO A 69 -3.70 15.44 7.81
C PRO A 69 -2.37 14.82 8.20
N ARG A 70 -1.67 14.15 7.27
CA ARG A 70 -0.31 13.62 7.45
C ARG A 70 0.60 14.76 7.94
N GLY A 71 0.75 14.89 9.26
CA GLY A 71 1.38 16.05 9.91
C GLY A 71 0.71 16.53 11.21
N SER A 72 -0.52 16.08 11.52
CA SER A 72 -1.27 16.48 12.72
C SER A 72 -1.24 15.44 13.85
N LEU A 73 -0.29 14.48 13.78
CA LEU A 73 0.14 13.73 14.95
C LEU A 73 0.96 14.67 15.84
N SER A 74 0.28 15.49 16.64
CA SER A 74 0.91 16.11 17.80
C SER A 74 1.46 14.99 18.67
N ALA A 75 2.78 14.99 18.86
CA ALA A 75 3.46 14.16 19.82
C ALA A 75 2.76 14.27 21.19
N ALA A 76 2.03 13.23 21.56
CA ALA A 76 1.52 13.05 22.91
C ALA A 76 1.82 11.61 23.33
N LEU A 77 3.13 11.34 23.48
CA LEU A 77 3.69 10.28 24.30
C LEU A 77 5.16 10.61 24.56
N LEU A 78 5.38 11.56 25.47
CA LEU A 78 6.44 11.55 26.49
C LEU A 78 5.85 12.18 27.76
#